data_AF-A0A6I7XFQ6-F1
#
_entry.id   AF-A0A6I7XFQ6-F1
#
_cell.length_a   1.000
_cell.length_b   1.000
_cell.length_c   1.000
_cell.angle_alpha   90.00
_cell.angle_beta   90.00
_cell.angle_gamma   90.00
#
_symmetry.space_group_name_H-M   'P 1'
#
loop_
_entity.id
_entity.type
_entity.pdbx_description
1 polymer ?
#
loop_
_entity_poly.entity_id
_entity_poly.type
_entity_poly.pdbx_seq_one_letter_code
_entity_poly.pdbx_strand_id
1 'polypeptide(L)'
;MNVHLLLSANDPSHISRVMQHIGRKYVPYFNHKYGKSGTLWEGRFKSSMIESEQYILCCYRYIELNPVRANMVTKPEDWKWSSYAYNAYGEKDKLIKPHAVYLAIDSDKNKRIDYYRDSFKQFLHPSLINDLRAVVQTDTPLGDDGFKKHIEQLLGMTVGYAKRGRPKNCPEKDTDPLLVYRMIQSLKKLKGVELVDSSLSMEEQATQVFHAPYVLIAHNATADPVFQYSNKKGLELFEMSWDEFTQLKSKYSAEPQNRQEREQLLNEVIAKGYADNYSGIRISKTGRRFQIKAATVWNIIDENNRKIGQAAMFRDYTYL
;
A
#
# COMPACT_ATOMS: atom_id res chain seq x y z
N MET A 1 -18.03 -20.62 -11.19
CA MET A 1 -18.21 -19.54 -12.20
C MET A 1 -18.95 -18.41 -11.52
N ASN A 2 -18.42 -17.18 -11.56
CA ASN A 2 -19.00 -16.03 -10.84
C ASN A 2 -19.65 -15.07 -11.83
N VAL A 3 -20.75 -14.42 -11.42
CA VAL A 3 -21.42 -13.37 -12.19
C VAL A 3 -21.12 -12.04 -11.52
N HIS A 4 -20.63 -11.07 -12.30
CA HIS A 4 -20.36 -9.72 -11.85
C HIS A 4 -21.29 -8.75 -12.59
N LEU A 5 -22.05 -7.96 -11.84
CA LEU A 5 -22.97 -6.97 -12.38
C LEU A 5 -22.57 -5.59 -11.85
N LEU A 6 -22.59 -4.59 -12.73
CA LEU A 6 -22.45 -3.19 -12.37
C LEU A 6 -23.80 -2.50 -12.58
N LEU A 7 -24.40 -2.04 -11.50
CA LEU A 7 -25.78 -1.55 -11.48
C LEU A 7 -25.83 -0.16 -10.86
N SER A 8 -26.61 0.73 -11.48
CA SER A 8 -26.99 2.02 -10.89
C SER A 8 -28.43 1.94 -10.40
N ALA A 9 -28.68 2.33 -9.16
CA ALA A 9 -30.01 2.37 -8.57
C ALA A 9 -30.17 3.65 -7.76
N ASN A 10 -31.34 4.29 -7.89
CA ASN A 10 -31.68 5.48 -7.10
C ASN A 10 -32.00 5.14 -5.64
N ASP A 11 -32.39 3.88 -5.38
CA ASP A 11 -32.67 3.36 -4.04
C ASP A 11 -31.79 2.11 -3.82
N PRO A 12 -30.98 2.06 -2.74
CA PRO A 12 -30.13 0.92 -2.42
C PRO A 12 -30.89 -0.42 -2.30
N SER A 13 -32.17 -0.39 -1.89
CA SER A 13 -33.00 -1.59 -1.75
C SER A 13 -33.33 -2.25 -3.09
N HIS A 14 -33.28 -1.51 -4.20
CA HIS A 14 -33.59 -2.04 -5.53
C HIS A 14 -32.61 -3.12 -5.98
N ILE A 15 -31.31 -2.99 -5.66
CA ILE A 15 -30.31 -4.01 -6.00
C ILE A 15 -30.65 -5.33 -5.30
N SER A 16 -30.98 -5.26 -4.00
CA SER A 16 -31.38 -6.44 -3.22
C SER A 16 -32.64 -7.11 -3.80
N ARG A 17 -33.63 -6.31 -4.23
CA ARG A 17 -34.87 -6.82 -4.86
C ARG A 17 -34.59 -7.48 -6.22
N VAL A 18 -33.72 -6.91 -7.05
CA VAL A 18 -33.30 -7.51 -8.32
C VAL A 18 -32.64 -8.88 -8.08
N MET A 19 -31.68 -8.95 -7.16
CA MET A 19 -31.00 -10.21 -6.84
C MET A 19 -31.95 -11.26 -6.27
N GLN A 20 -32.89 -10.85 -5.40
CA GLN A 20 -33.95 -11.72 -4.89
C GLN A 20 -34.86 -12.24 -6.02
N HIS A 21 -35.24 -11.38 -6.97
CA HIS A 21 -36.08 -11.75 -8.11
C HIS A 21 -35.37 -12.77 -9.01
N ILE A 22 -34.10 -12.53 -9.34
CA ILE A 22 -33.26 -13.45 -10.13
C ILE A 22 -33.19 -14.81 -9.43
N GLY A 23 -32.89 -14.84 -8.13
CA GLY A 23 -32.85 -16.08 -7.35
C GLY A 23 -34.18 -16.84 -7.37
N ARG A 24 -35.29 -16.15 -7.14
CA ARG A 24 -36.64 -16.76 -7.09
C ARG A 24 -37.12 -17.30 -8.44
N LYS A 25 -36.71 -16.70 -9.56
CA LYS A 25 -37.18 -17.12 -10.90
C LYS A 25 -36.21 -18.07 -11.59
N TYR A 26 -34.91 -17.80 -11.52
CA TYR A 26 -33.91 -18.54 -12.28
C TYR A 26 -33.54 -19.88 -11.64
N VAL A 27 -33.44 -19.95 -10.31
CA VAL A 27 -33.04 -21.20 -9.62
C VAL A 27 -34.07 -22.32 -9.85
N PRO A 28 -35.39 -22.10 -9.68
CA PRO A 28 -36.37 -23.15 -9.99
C PRO A 28 -36.38 -23.52 -11.48
N TYR A 29 -36.27 -22.53 -12.38
CA TYR A 29 -36.18 -22.77 -13.82
C TYR A 29 -34.98 -23.67 -14.17
N PHE A 30 -33.79 -23.36 -13.65
CA PHE A 30 -32.58 -24.12 -13.89
C PHE A 30 -32.71 -25.56 -13.37
N ASN A 31 -33.18 -25.70 -12.13
CA ASN A 31 -33.38 -27.00 -11.51
C ASN A 31 -34.35 -27.86 -12.31
N HIS A 32 -35.48 -27.29 -12.76
CA HIS A 32 -36.44 -28.00 -13.59
C HIS A 32 -35.86 -28.38 -14.97
N LYS A 33 -35.17 -27.45 -15.64
CA LYS A 33 -34.60 -27.66 -16.98
C LYS A 33 -33.51 -28.73 -17.01
N TYR A 34 -32.69 -28.81 -15.97
CA TYR A 34 -31.52 -29.69 -15.92
C TYR A 34 -31.70 -30.89 -14.96
N GLY A 35 -32.90 -31.11 -14.43
CA GLY A 35 -33.19 -32.22 -13.51
C GLY A 35 -32.36 -32.15 -12.21
N LYS A 36 -32.09 -30.94 -11.72
CA LYS A 36 -31.33 -30.69 -10.48
C LYS A 36 -32.25 -30.28 -9.34
N SER A 37 -31.73 -30.30 -8.12
CA SER A 37 -32.42 -29.87 -6.91
C SER A 37 -31.43 -29.12 -5.99
N GLY A 38 -31.96 -28.34 -5.04
CA GLY A 38 -31.14 -27.54 -4.12
C GLY A 38 -30.82 -26.13 -4.63
N THR A 39 -29.82 -25.49 -4.02
CA THR A 39 -29.40 -24.12 -4.31
C THR A 39 -28.45 -24.07 -5.50
N LEU A 40 -28.61 -23.06 -6.36
CA LEU A 40 -27.68 -22.81 -7.48
C LEU A 40 -26.49 -21.91 -7.08
N TRP A 41 -26.72 -20.99 -6.15
CA TRP A 41 -25.74 -19.99 -5.73
C TRP A 41 -25.01 -20.47 -4.47
N GLU A 42 -23.69 -20.23 -4.40
CA GLU A 42 -22.85 -20.62 -3.26
C GLU A 42 -23.11 -19.80 -1.99
N GLY A 43 -23.83 -18.67 -2.09
CA GLY A 43 -24.15 -17.83 -0.94
C GLY A 43 -24.90 -16.55 -1.28
N ARG A 44 -24.89 -15.60 -0.34
CA ARG A 44 -25.45 -14.26 -0.55
C ARG A 44 -24.61 -13.50 -1.58
N PHE A 45 -25.27 -12.64 -2.36
CA PHE A 45 -24.56 -11.72 -3.25
C PHE A 45 -23.75 -10.71 -2.43
N LYS A 46 -22.72 -10.20 -3.08
CA LYS A 46 -21.85 -9.14 -2.60
C LYS A 46 -22.13 -7.87 -3.38
N SER A 47 -22.14 -6.72 -2.71
CA SER A 47 -22.42 -5.42 -3.32
C SER A 47 -21.55 -4.33 -2.71
N SER A 48 -20.75 -3.71 -3.56
CA SER A 48 -19.83 -2.65 -3.18
C SER A 48 -20.19 -1.36 -3.89
N MET A 49 -20.22 -0.26 -3.15
CA MET A 49 -20.43 1.08 -3.72
C MET A 49 -19.17 1.51 -4.48
N ILE A 50 -19.33 2.22 -5.60
CA ILE A 50 -18.24 2.66 -6.46
C ILE A 50 -18.33 4.16 -6.66
N GLU A 51 -17.22 4.87 -6.44
CA GLU A 51 -17.05 6.26 -6.83
C GLU A 51 -17.04 6.37 -8.36
N SER A 52 -18.03 7.07 -8.91
CA SER A 52 -18.38 6.90 -10.31
C SER A 52 -17.37 7.49 -11.29
N GLU A 53 -16.87 8.70 -11.02
CA GLU A 53 -16.07 9.47 -11.99
C GLU A 53 -14.74 8.79 -12.32
N GLN A 54 -14.09 8.23 -11.31
CA GLN A 54 -12.75 7.65 -11.45
C GLN A 54 -12.78 6.15 -11.79
N TYR A 55 -13.78 5.39 -11.31
CA TYR A 55 -13.68 3.92 -11.29
C TYR A 55 -14.67 3.19 -12.19
N ILE A 56 -15.69 3.84 -12.77
CA ILE A 56 -16.72 3.15 -13.57
C ILE A 56 -16.15 2.46 -14.80
N LEU A 57 -15.35 3.16 -15.62
CA LEU A 57 -14.77 2.57 -16.84
C LEU A 57 -13.73 1.49 -16.51
N CYS A 58 -13.04 1.63 -15.38
CA CYS A 58 -12.16 0.60 -14.85
C CYS A 58 -12.95 -0.66 -14.47
N CYS A 59 -14.13 -0.52 -13.85
CA CYS A 59 -15.01 -1.64 -13.51
C CYS A 59 -15.58 -2.32 -14.75
N TYR A 60 -15.97 -1.56 -15.78
CA TYR A 60 -16.40 -2.09 -17.08
C TYR A 60 -15.34 -3.03 -17.66
N ARG A 61 -14.11 -2.51 -17.83
CA ARG A 61 -12.96 -3.25 -18.35
C ARG A 61 -12.63 -4.45 -17.47
N TYR A 62 -12.65 -4.29 -16.16
CA TYR A 62 -12.41 -5.39 -15.24
C TYR A 62 -13.43 -6.50 -15.45
N ILE A 63 -14.72 -6.21 -15.43
CA ILE A 63 -15.77 -7.23 -15.58
C ILE A 63 -15.64 -7.94 -16.94
N GLU A 64 -15.46 -7.19 -18.02
CA GLU A 64 -15.42 -7.75 -19.39
C GLU A 64 -14.12 -8.50 -19.69
N LEU A 65 -13.04 -8.25 -18.95
CA LEU A 65 -11.80 -9.03 -19.00
C LEU A 65 -11.81 -10.26 -18.07
N ASN A 66 -12.85 -10.49 -17.25
CA ASN A 66 -12.91 -11.69 -16.40
C ASN A 66 -12.84 -13.01 -17.20
N PRO A 67 -13.60 -13.20 -18.30
CA PRO A 67 -13.54 -14.42 -19.11
C PRO A 67 -12.16 -14.68 -19.70
N VAL A 68 -11.47 -13.62 -20.13
CA VAL A 68 -10.08 -13.69 -20.62
C VAL A 68 -9.15 -14.12 -19.49
N ARG A 69 -9.24 -13.47 -18.32
CA ARG A 69 -8.43 -13.84 -17.14
C ARG A 69 -8.70 -15.25 -16.61
N ALA A 70 -9.91 -15.76 -16.82
CA ALA A 70 -10.29 -17.12 -16.48
C ALA A 70 -9.90 -18.14 -17.57
N ASN A 71 -9.17 -17.72 -18.62
CA ASN A 71 -8.76 -18.54 -19.76
C ASN A 71 -9.94 -19.21 -20.49
N MET A 72 -11.13 -18.60 -20.45
CA MET A 72 -12.32 -19.13 -21.13
C MET A 72 -12.37 -18.69 -22.60
N VAL A 73 -11.78 -17.54 -22.90
CA VAL A 73 -11.65 -16.93 -24.23
C VAL A 73 -10.32 -16.19 -24.32
N THR A 74 -9.84 -15.92 -25.53
CA THR A 74 -8.58 -15.17 -25.73
C THR A 74 -8.81 -13.66 -25.76
N LYS A 75 -10.01 -13.22 -26.18
CA LYS A 75 -10.38 -11.80 -26.26
C LYS A 75 -11.75 -11.54 -25.62
N PRO A 76 -12.00 -10.31 -25.12
CA PRO A 76 -13.30 -9.98 -24.52
C PRO A 76 -14.46 -10.06 -25.53
N GLU A 77 -14.19 -9.80 -26.82
CA GLU A 77 -15.16 -9.88 -27.92
C GLU A 77 -15.73 -11.29 -28.15
N ASP A 78 -14.98 -12.33 -27.77
CA ASP A 78 -15.42 -13.72 -27.93
C ASP A 78 -16.42 -14.15 -26.84
N TRP A 79 -16.55 -13.37 -25.77
CA TRP A 79 -17.46 -13.67 -24.65
C TRP A 79 -18.80 -12.95 -24.80
N LYS A 80 -19.77 -13.66 -25.39
CA LYS A 80 -21.12 -13.15 -25.71
C LYS A 80 -21.97 -12.76 -24.48
N TRP A 81 -21.62 -13.26 -23.29
CA TRP A 81 -22.38 -13.01 -22.06
C TRP A 81 -21.76 -11.85 -21.25
N SER A 82 -21.52 -10.73 -21.92
CA SER A 82 -21.04 -9.48 -21.31
C SER A 82 -21.59 -8.26 -22.05
N SER A 83 -21.46 -7.08 -21.45
CA SER A 83 -21.78 -5.79 -22.08
C SER A 83 -20.75 -5.34 -23.13
N TYR A 84 -19.69 -6.12 -23.38
CA TYR A 84 -18.60 -5.69 -24.27
C TYR A 84 -19.11 -5.40 -25.67
N ALA A 85 -19.98 -6.24 -26.24
CA ALA A 85 -20.52 -6.03 -27.58
C ALA A 85 -21.36 -4.73 -27.70
N TYR A 86 -22.10 -4.38 -26.64
CA TYR A 86 -22.82 -3.11 -26.57
C TYR A 86 -21.84 -1.92 -26.53
N ASN A 87 -20.84 -1.97 -25.65
CA ASN A 87 -19.94 -0.84 -25.41
C ASN A 87 -18.87 -0.66 -26.52
N ALA A 88 -18.40 -1.76 -27.11
CA ALA A 88 -17.30 -1.82 -28.07
C ALA A 88 -17.75 -1.92 -29.54
N TYR A 89 -18.98 -2.36 -29.82
CA TYR A 89 -19.51 -2.44 -31.19
C TYR A 89 -20.86 -1.74 -31.36
N GLY A 90 -21.44 -1.21 -30.28
CA GLY A 90 -22.70 -0.47 -30.35
C GLY A 90 -23.91 -1.36 -30.61
N GLU A 91 -23.82 -2.67 -30.36
CA GLU A 91 -24.93 -3.61 -30.45
C GLU A 91 -26.08 -3.19 -29.53
N LYS A 92 -27.32 -3.54 -29.90
CA LYS A 92 -28.50 -3.19 -29.10
C LYS A 92 -28.75 -4.25 -28.04
N ASP A 93 -28.78 -3.83 -26.79
CA ASP A 93 -29.23 -4.64 -25.66
C ASP A 93 -30.29 -3.85 -24.87
N LYS A 94 -31.44 -4.47 -24.60
CA LYS A 94 -32.56 -3.85 -23.87
C LYS A 94 -32.31 -3.77 -22.37
N LEU A 95 -31.37 -4.56 -21.85
CA LEU A 95 -31.01 -4.58 -20.43
C LEU A 95 -29.97 -3.53 -20.08
N ILE A 96 -29.28 -2.96 -21.09
CA ILE A 96 -28.20 -2.01 -20.89
C ILE A 96 -28.71 -0.59 -21.06
N LYS A 97 -28.60 0.19 -19.98
CA LYS A 97 -28.66 1.65 -20.01
C LYS A 97 -27.25 2.18 -19.79
N PRO A 98 -26.69 2.98 -20.71
CA PRO A 98 -25.33 3.48 -20.56
C PRO A 98 -25.22 4.43 -19.37
N HIS A 99 -24.15 4.29 -18.60
CA HIS A 99 -23.87 5.17 -17.47
C HIS A 99 -23.46 6.57 -17.94
N ALA A 100 -23.73 7.60 -17.14
CA ALA A 100 -23.38 8.99 -17.46
C ALA A 100 -21.88 9.16 -17.78
N VAL A 101 -21.00 8.49 -17.03
CA VAL A 101 -19.54 8.50 -17.25
C VAL A 101 -19.15 7.96 -18.64
N TYR A 102 -19.82 6.90 -19.12
CA TYR A 102 -19.57 6.40 -20.48
C TYR A 102 -20.07 7.41 -21.53
N LEU A 103 -21.25 7.99 -21.32
CA LEU A 103 -21.79 9.01 -22.21
C LEU A 103 -20.94 10.29 -22.25
N ALA A 104 -20.25 10.61 -21.15
CA ALA A 104 -19.39 11.78 -21.03
C ALA A 104 -18.04 11.64 -21.78
N ILE A 105 -17.68 10.44 -22.24
CA ILE A 105 -16.45 10.21 -23.02
C ILE A 105 -16.43 11.09 -24.27
N ASP A 106 -17.53 11.08 -25.03
CA ASP A 106 -17.72 11.92 -26.22
C ASP A 106 -19.23 11.97 -26.53
N SER A 107 -19.72 13.05 -27.15
CA SER A 107 -21.11 13.15 -27.58
C SER A 107 -21.42 12.21 -28.76
N ASP A 108 -20.43 11.93 -29.61
CA ASP A 108 -20.52 11.01 -30.74
C ASP A 108 -20.39 9.54 -30.30
N LYS A 109 -21.36 8.71 -30.70
CA LYS A 109 -21.39 7.28 -30.38
C LYS A 109 -20.17 6.52 -30.90
N ASN A 110 -19.72 6.81 -32.13
CA ASN A 110 -18.62 6.09 -32.76
C ASN A 110 -17.30 6.42 -32.06
N LYS A 111 -17.08 7.69 -31.70
CA LYS A 111 -15.89 8.10 -30.93
C LYS A 111 -15.83 7.43 -29.56
N ARG A 112 -16.98 7.28 -28.88
CA ARG A 112 -17.05 6.52 -27.62
C ARG A 112 -16.67 5.06 -27.81
N ILE A 113 -17.16 4.42 -28.87
CA ILE A 113 -16.83 3.04 -29.22
C ILE A 113 -15.32 2.88 -29.47
N ASP A 114 -14.74 3.77 -30.26
CA ASP A 114 -13.31 3.75 -30.59
C ASP A 114 -12.45 3.91 -29.33
N TYR A 115 -12.76 4.93 -28.51
CA TYR A 115 -12.11 5.14 -27.22
C TYR A 115 -12.25 3.91 -26.31
N TYR A 116 -13.45 3.32 -26.25
CA TYR A 116 -13.71 2.16 -25.43
C TYR A 116 -12.83 0.98 -25.84
N ARG A 117 -12.77 0.66 -27.14
CA ARG A 117 -11.89 -0.40 -27.66
C ARG A 117 -10.42 -0.13 -27.39
N ASP A 118 -9.97 1.11 -27.60
CA ASP A 118 -8.59 1.51 -27.36
C ASP A 118 -8.19 1.37 -25.89
N SER A 119 -9.12 1.60 -24.97
CA SER A 119 -8.87 1.42 -23.54
C SER A 119 -8.49 -0.02 -23.17
N PHE A 120 -8.88 -1.04 -23.93
CA PHE A 120 -8.51 -2.44 -23.69
C PHE A 120 -7.09 -2.78 -24.16
N LYS A 121 -6.45 -1.92 -24.98
CA LYS A 121 -5.04 -2.08 -25.36
C LYS A 121 -4.09 -1.75 -24.21
N GLN A 122 -4.53 -0.90 -23.29
CA GLN A 122 -3.78 -0.57 -22.09
C GLN A 122 -4.02 -1.63 -21.00
N PHE A 123 -2.98 -2.01 -20.26
CA PHE A 123 -3.15 -2.87 -19.09
C PHE A 123 -3.82 -2.09 -17.96
N LEU A 124 -4.73 -2.74 -17.23
CA LEU A 124 -5.18 -2.23 -15.94
C LEU A 124 -4.03 -2.35 -14.94
N HIS A 125 -3.72 -1.26 -14.22
CA HIS A 125 -2.63 -1.26 -13.26
C HIS A 125 -2.83 -2.37 -12.20
N PRO A 126 -1.80 -3.16 -11.85
CA PRO A 126 -1.95 -4.29 -10.93
C PRO A 126 -2.55 -3.91 -9.56
N SER A 127 -2.26 -2.72 -9.04
CA SER A 127 -2.85 -2.26 -7.77
C SER A 127 -4.37 -2.14 -7.87
N LEU A 128 -4.89 -1.53 -8.95
CA LEU A 128 -6.32 -1.38 -9.18
C LEU A 128 -7.02 -2.73 -9.33
N ILE A 129 -6.38 -3.70 -10.00
CA ILE A 129 -6.91 -5.07 -10.09
C ILE A 129 -7.03 -5.70 -8.69
N ASN A 130 -6.01 -5.51 -7.85
CA ASN A 130 -6.02 -6.02 -6.48
C ASN A 130 -7.11 -5.33 -5.64
N ASP A 131 -7.29 -4.03 -5.78
CA ASP A 131 -8.34 -3.27 -5.09
C ASP A 131 -9.73 -3.74 -5.52
N LEU A 132 -9.97 -3.91 -6.82
CA LEU A 132 -11.22 -4.44 -7.36
C LEU A 132 -11.53 -5.86 -6.85
N ARG A 133 -10.51 -6.72 -6.78
CA ARG A 133 -10.65 -8.07 -6.22
C ARG A 133 -10.99 -8.03 -4.73
N ALA A 134 -10.29 -7.20 -3.96
CA ALA A 134 -10.53 -7.05 -2.54
C ALA A 134 -11.97 -6.57 -2.29
N VAL A 135 -12.37 -5.50 -2.97
CA VAL A 135 -13.70 -4.90 -2.88
C VAL A 135 -14.81 -5.92 -3.15
N VAL A 136 -14.68 -6.74 -4.19
CA VAL A 136 -15.67 -7.78 -4.51
C VAL A 136 -15.73 -8.87 -3.44
N GLN A 137 -14.64 -9.10 -2.71
CA GLN A 137 -14.61 -10.09 -1.63
C GLN A 137 -15.10 -9.54 -0.30
N THR A 138 -15.02 -8.23 -0.06
CA THR A 138 -15.22 -7.65 1.28
C THR A 138 -16.43 -6.73 1.39
N ASP A 139 -17.17 -6.47 0.32
CA ASP A 139 -18.30 -5.53 0.30
C ASP A 139 -17.91 -4.10 0.71
N THR A 140 -16.64 -3.73 0.53
CA THR A 140 -16.13 -2.41 0.91
C THR A 140 -16.25 -1.42 -0.24
N PRO A 141 -16.48 -0.12 0.00
CA PRO A 141 -16.54 0.87 -1.07
C PRO A 141 -15.24 0.94 -1.90
N LEU A 142 -15.38 1.05 -3.22
CA LEU A 142 -14.31 1.35 -4.16
C LEU A 142 -14.31 2.86 -4.44
N GLY A 143 -13.23 3.51 -4.09
CA GLY A 143 -13.03 4.94 -4.31
C GLY A 143 -11.72 5.40 -3.69
N ASP A 144 -11.39 6.66 -3.87
CA ASP A 144 -10.25 7.27 -3.21
C ASP A 144 -10.43 7.38 -1.68
N ASP A 145 -9.40 7.85 -0.98
CA ASP A 145 -9.45 7.97 0.48
C ASP A 145 -10.46 9.03 0.96
N GLY A 146 -10.74 10.05 0.13
CA GLY A 146 -11.76 11.06 0.40
C GLY A 146 -13.16 10.48 0.33
N PHE A 147 -13.45 9.73 -0.73
CA PHE A 147 -14.71 9.00 -0.91
C PHE A 147 -14.94 8.01 0.23
N LYS A 148 -13.94 7.20 0.58
CA LYS A 148 -14.05 6.26 1.70
C LYS A 148 -14.40 6.99 3.01
N LYS A 149 -13.65 8.04 3.37
CA LYS A 149 -13.94 8.86 4.57
C LYS A 149 -15.34 9.42 4.56
N HIS A 150 -15.82 9.90 3.41
CA HIS A 150 -17.19 10.39 3.28
C HIS A 150 -18.23 9.30 3.58
N ILE A 151 -18.04 8.09 3.05
CA ILE A 151 -18.91 6.95 3.35
C ILE A 151 -18.83 6.55 4.83
N GLU A 152 -17.63 6.60 5.46
CA GLU A 152 -17.48 6.32 6.90
C GLU A 152 -18.30 7.29 7.75
N GLN A 153 -18.26 8.58 7.41
CA GLN A 153 -19.03 9.62 8.08
C GLN A 153 -20.55 9.38 7.94
N LEU A 154 -21.01 9.01 6.75
CA LEU A 154 -22.44 8.74 6.49
C LEU A 154 -22.95 7.51 7.24
N LEU A 155 -22.13 6.46 7.34
CA LEU A 155 -22.53 5.20 7.98
C LEU A 155 -22.23 5.16 9.48
N GLY A 156 -21.44 6.10 10.00
CA GLY A 156 -20.98 6.10 11.38
C GLY A 156 -20.09 4.90 11.72
N MET A 157 -19.44 4.29 10.73
CA MET A 157 -18.57 3.13 10.88
C MET A 157 -17.41 3.18 9.89
N THR A 158 -16.29 2.55 10.22
CA THR A 158 -15.16 2.46 9.30
C THR A 158 -15.47 1.56 8.10
N VAL A 159 -15.04 1.97 6.91
CA VAL A 159 -15.31 1.28 5.64
C VAL A 159 -14.01 1.00 4.92
N GLY A 160 -13.88 -0.22 4.40
CA GLY A 160 -12.63 -0.69 3.83
C GLY A 160 -12.10 -1.90 4.56
N TYR A 161 -10.94 -2.36 4.09
CA TYR A 161 -10.23 -3.45 4.72
C TYR A 161 -9.70 -2.95 6.07
N ALA A 162 -10.41 -3.23 7.16
CA ALA A 162 -9.69 -3.46 8.41
C ALA A 162 -8.75 -4.62 8.09
N LYS A 163 -7.45 -4.36 7.97
CA LYS A 163 -6.45 -5.44 7.87
C LYS A 163 -6.80 -6.42 8.98
N ARG A 164 -7.39 -7.58 8.64
CA ARG A 164 -7.71 -8.59 9.64
C ARG A 164 -6.37 -9.14 10.12
N GLY A 165 -5.99 -8.70 11.32
CA GLY A 165 -4.66 -8.87 11.90
C GLY A 165 -4.13 -7.55 12.44
N ARG A 166 -3.23 -7.59 13.42
CA ARG A 166 -2.50 -6.40 13.91
C ARG A 166 -1.99 -5.61 12.68
N PRO A 167 -2.16 -4.27 12.61
CA PRO A 167 -1.61 -3.48 11.52
C PRO A 167 -0.17 -3.92 11.28
N LYS A 168 0.14 -4.38 10.06
CA LYS A 168 1.54 -4.36 9.63
C LYS A 168 1.85 -2.88 9.45
N ASN A 169 2.52 -2.28 10.44
CA ASN A 169 3.10 -0.94 10.33
C ASN A 169 3.81 -0.87 8.99
N CYS A 170 3.45 0.13 8.21
CA CYS A 170 4.18 0.48 7.00
C CYS A 170 5.12 1.61 7.45
N PRO A 171 6.36 1.29 7.87
CA PRO A 171 7.20 2.23 8.62
C PRO A 171 7.59 3.47 7.80
N GLU A 172 7.46 3.36 6.48
CA GLU A 172 7.64 4.44 5.50
C GLU A 172 6.65 5.60 5.71
N LYS A 173 5.39 5.32 6.10
CA LYS A 173 4.38 6.37 6.33
C LYS A 173 4.47 6.99 7.73
N ASP A 174 5.12 6.30 8.67
CA ASP A 174 5.32 6.76 10.05
C ASP A 174 6.67 7.49 10.23
N THR A 175 7.45 7.59 9.15
CA THR A 175 8.72 8.31 9.11
C THR A 175 8.47 9.82 9.00
N ASP A 176 9.03 10.61 9.92
CA ASP A 176 9.09 12.07 9.80
C ASP A 176 10.13 12.47 8.73
N PRO A 177 9.71 13.00 7.56
CA PRO A 177 10.63 13.38 6.49
C PRO A 177 11.63 14.47 6.93
N LEU A 178 11.24 15.33 7.87
CA LEU A 178 12.11 16.40 8.38
C LEU A 178 13.26 15.81 9.21
N LEU A 179 13.01 14.79 10.02
CA LEU A 179 14.07 14.09 10.75
C LEU A 179 15.06 13.44 9.78
N VAL A 180 14.55 12.77 8.73
CA VAL A 180 15.41 12.13 7.73
C VAL A 180 16.25 13.14 6.98
N TYR A 181 15.63 14.22 6.51
CA TYR A 181 16.33 15.33 5.90
C TYR A 181 17.44 15.88 6.79
N ARG A 182 17.16 16.12 8.08
CA ARG A 182 18.17 16.60 9.05
C ARG A 182 19.31 15.61 9.25
N MET A 183 19.06 14.30 9.27
CA MET A 183 20.12 13.28 9.34
C MET A 183 21.08 13.38 8.15
N ILE A 184 20.53 13.46 6.94
CA ILE A 184 21.28 13.54 5.68
C ILE A 184 22.10 14.83 5.65
N GLN A 185 21.48 15.98 5.93
CA GLN A 185 22.16 17.28 5.92
C GLN A 185 23.24 17.38 7.00
N SER A 186 22.99 16.82 8.20
CA SER A 186 23.99 16.77 9.26
C SER A 186 25.21 15.96 8.85
N LEU A 187 25.03 14.81 8.20
CA LEU A 187 26.14 13.98 7.73
C LEU A 187 26.91 14.68 6.60
N LYS A 188 26.22 15.30 5.65
CA LYS A 188 26.83 16.09 4.57
C LYS A 188 27.66 17.24 5.15
N LYS A 189 27.16 17.93 6.16
CA LYS A 189 27.87 19.04 6.81
C LYS A 189 29.09 18.59 7.63
N LEU A 190 28.96 17.49 8.39
CA LEU A 190 30.02 17.03 9.29
C LEU A 190 31.13 16.24 8.57
N LYS A 191 30.77 15.47 7.55
CA LYS A 191 31.67 14.52 6.88
C LYS A 191 31.81 14.75 5.37
N GLY A 192 31.00 15.62 4.76
CA GLY A 192 30.99 15.80 3.32
C GLY A 192 30.38 14.62 2.55
N VAL A 193 29.70 13.69 3.23
CA VAL A 193 29.11 12.49 2.62
C VAL A 193 27.67 12.78 2.20
N GLU A 194 27.36 12.55 0.94
CA GLU A 194 26.01 12.69 0.38
C GLU A 194 25.36 11.30 0.27
N LEU A 195 24.26 11.09 1.00
CA LEU A 195 23.56 9.79 1.03
C LEU A 195 22.54 9.63 -0.10
N VAL A 196 21.98 10.75 -0.54
CA VAL A 196 20.95 10.87 -1.57
C VAL A 196 21.16 12.17 -2.32
N ASP A 197 20.63 12.25 -3.54
CA ASP A 197 20.72 13.43 -4.38
C ASP A 197 20.05 14.63 -3.68
N SER A 198 20.80 15.72 -3.49
CA SER A 198 20.32 16.92 -2.81
C SER A 198 19.32 17.74 -3.63
N SER A 199 19.10 17.42 -4.91
CA SER A 199 18.04 18.01 -5.74
C SER A 199 16.65 17.43 -5.47
N LEU A 200 16.55 16.27 -4.79
CA LEU A 200 15.28 15.64 -4.45
C LEU A 200 14.53 16.39 -3.34
N SER A 201 13.21 16.32 -3.36
CA SER A 201 12.36 16.80 -2.26
C SER A 201 12.62 16.02 -0.96
N MET A 202 12.21 16.57 0.19
CA MET A 202 12.40 15.90 1.50
C MET A 202 11.72 14.53 1.55
N GLU A 203 10.55 14.41 0.94
CA GLU A 203 9.75 13.19 0.85
C GLU A 203 10.44 12.13 -0.03
N GLU A 204 11.01 12.54 -1.16
CA GLU A 204 11.76 11.65 -2.05
C GLU A 204 13.07 11.17 -1.38
N GLN A 205 13.78 12.07 -0.69
CA GLN A 205 14.96 11.71 0.10
C GLN A 205 14.62 10.71 1.19
N ALA A 206 13.52 10.94 1.93
CA ALA A 206 13.06 10.04 2.98
C ALA A 206 12.71 8.66 2.43
N THR A 207 11.99 8.62 1.29
CA THR A 207 11.63 7.38 0.59
C THR A 207 12.87 6.62 0.15
N GLN A 208 13.83 7.28 -0.49
CA GLN A 208 15.05 6.65 -0.98
C GLN A 208 15.91 6.09 0.15
N VAL A 209 16.09 6.84 1.24
CA VAL A 209 16.85 6.38 2.42
C VAL A 209 16.13 5.22 3.12
N PHE A 210 14.80 5.24 3.16
CA PHE A 210 14.01 4.17 3.78
C PHE A 210 14.24 2.80 3.10
N HIS A 211 14.37 2.79 1.78
CA HIS A 211 14.61 1.57 0.99
C HIS A 211 16.09 1.30 0.68
N ALA A 212 17.01 2.07 1.26
CA ALA A 212 18.43 1.93 0.97
C ALA A 212 19.01 0.57 1.43
N PRO A 213 20.05 0.04 0.75
CA PRO A 213 20.62 -1.28 1.03
C PRO A 213 21.53 -1.33 2.27
N TYR A 214 21.65 -0.22 3.00
CA TYR A 214 22.43 -0.09 4.24
C TYR A 214 21.49 0.08 5.43
N VAL A 215 21.98 -0.13 6.65
CA VAL A 215 21.21 0.18 7.86
C VAL A 215 21.40 1.65 8.20
N LEU A 216 20.29 2.36 8.42
CA LEU A 216 20.27 3.71 9.00
C LEU A 216 19.28 3.75 10.16
N ILE A 217 19.75 4.17 11.33
CA ILE A 217 18.95 4.28 12.55
C ILE A 217 19.25 5.61 13.25
N ALA A 218 18.28 6.15 14.00
CA ALA A 218 18.50 7.36 14.80
C ALA A 218 17.72 7.37 16.11
N HIS A 219 18.26 8.09 17.09
CA HIS A 219 17.66 8.28 18.41
C HIS A 219 17.72 9.74 18.85
N ASN A 220 16.86 10.10 19.81
CA ASN A 220 16.81 11.45 20.37
C ASN A 220 18.05 11.79 21.22
N ALA A 221 18.20 13.07 21.57
CA ALA A 221 19.30 13.59 22.39
C ALA A 221 19.03 13.54 23.92
N THR A 222 18.09 12.71 24.40
CA THR A 222 17.77 12.62 25.83
C THR A 222 18.83 11.80 26.60
N ALA A 223 18.84 11.91 27.94
CA ALA A 223 19.78 11.17 28.79
C ALA A 223 19.60 9.63 28.73
N ASP A 224 18.42 9.15 28.33
CA ASP A 224 18.13 7.73 28.11
C ASP A 224 17.57 7.56 26.68
N PRO A 225 18.44 7.57 25.66
CA PRO A 225 18.03 7.78 24.28
C PRO A 225 17.06 6.73 23.77
N VAL A 226 16.00 7.18 23.09
CA VAL A 226 15.00 6.32 22.46
C VAL A 226 15.14 6.45 20.95
N PHE A 227 15.13 5.32 20.23
CA PHE A 227 15.16 5.34 18.78
C PHE A 227 13.90 6.04 18.23
N GLN A 228 14.08 6.88 17.21
CA GLN A 228 13.00 7.61 16.54
C GLN A 228 12.90 7.24 15.06
N TYR A 229 13.88 6.51 14.54
CA TYR A 229 13.91 6.11 13.14
C TYR A 229 14.71 4.82 12.93
N SER A 230 14.24 3.98 12.02
CA SER A 230 15.02 2.94 11.35
C SER A 230 14.53 2.79 9.91
N ASN A 231 15.45 2.70 8.96
CA ASN A 231 15.09 2.31 7.61
C ASN A 231 14.71 0.82 7.53
N LYS A 232 14.19 0.38 6.38
CA LYS A 232 13.70 -0.99 6.17
C LYS A 232 14.74 -2.05 6.53
N LYS A 233 15.98 -1.85 6.10
CA LYS A 233 17.10 -2.77 6.36
C LYS A 233 17.40 -2.91 7.86
N GLY A 234 17.34 -1.81 8.60
CA GLY A 234 17.49 -1.83 10.06
C GLY A 234 16.39 -2.63 10.74
N LEU A 235 15.12 -2.42 10.37
CA LEU A 235 13.98 -3.14 10.95
C LEU A 235 14.08 -4.66 10.69
N GLU A 236 14.49 -5.03 9.48
CA GLU A 236 14.75 -6.44 9.11
C GLU A 236 15.88 -7.04 9.95
N LEU A 237 16.99 -6.32 10.13
CA LEU A 237 18.16 -6.80 10.87
C LEU A 237 17.88 -6.95 12.37
N PHE A 238 17.16 -6.00 12.97
CA PHE A 238 16.79 -6.06 14.39
C PHE A 238 15.58 -6.96 14.65
N GLU A 239 14.89 -7.41 13.60
CA GLU A 239 13.70 -8.27 13.67
C GLU A 239 12.56 -7.64 14.49
N MET A 240 12.38 -6.33 14.33
CA MET A 240 11.41 -5.53 15.07
C MET A 240 10.44 -4.82 14.13
N SER A 241 9.21 -4.59 14.60
CA SER A 241 8.33 -3.62 13.94
C SER A 241 8.80 -2.18 14.22
N TRP A 242 8.26 -1.22 13.48
CA TRP A 242 8.51 0.20 13.72
C TRP A 242 8.15 0.65 15.14
N ASP A 243 6.97 0.28 15.65
CA ASP A 243 6.55 0.67 17.01
C ASP A 243 7.47 0.06 18.06
N GLU A 244 7.89 -1.19 17.85
CA GLU A 244 8.78 -1.88 18.78
C GLU A 244 10.16 -1.23 18.78
N PHE A 245 10.66 -0.86 17.59
CA PHE A 245 11.96 -0.21 17.45
C PHE A 245 11.95 1.21 18.02
N THR A 246 10.92 2.01 17.73
CA THR A 246 10.82 3.41 18.18
C THR A 246 10.45 3.58 19.65
N GLN A 247 10.13 2.48 20.34
CA GLN A 247 10.01 2.44 21.81
C GLN A 247 11.27 1.89 22.49
N LEU A 248 12.23 1.37 21.72
CA LEU A 248 13.44 0.75 22.25
C LEU A 248 14.42 1.82 22.74
N LYS A 249 14.83 1.70 24.00
CA LYS A 249 15.94 2.50 24.53
C LYS A 249 17.25 1.96 23.95
N SER A 250 18.09 2.86 23.45
CA SER A 250 19.37 2.56 22.79
C SER A 250 20.29 1.64 23.60
N LYS A 251 20.19 1.66 24.94
CA LYS A 251 20.96 0.79 25.84
C LYS A 251 20.60 -0.69 25.76
N TYR A 252 19.40 -1.06 25.32
CA TYR A 252 18.91 -2.44 25.32
C TYR A 252 19.18 -3.19 24.02
N SER A 253 19.63 -2.53 22.96
CA SER A 253 19.99 -3.18 21.68
C SER A 253 21.46 -3.63 21.61
N ALA A 254 22.27 -3.29 22.60
CA ALA A 254 23.71 -3.57 22.65
C ALA A 254 24.05 -4.53 23.79
N GLU A 255 24.96 -5.47 23.52
CA GLU A 255 25.55 -6.27 24.60
C GLU A 255 26.45 -5.42 25.50
N PRO A 256 26.55 -5.77 26.80
CA PRO A 256 27.45 -5.12 27.73
C PRO A 256 28.93 -5.51 27.50
N GLN A 257 29.45 -5.37 26.28
CA GLN A 257 30.89 -5.53 25.98
C GLN A 257 31.56 -4.21 25.54
N ASN A 258 32.70 -3.95 26.19
CA ASN A 258 33.60 -2.80 26.17
C ASN A 258 33.00 -1.40 26.41
N ARG A 259 32.80 -1.05 27.70
CA ARG A 259 32.60 0.35 28.16
C ARG A 259 33.60 1.31 27.51
N GLN A 260 34.86 0.89 27.37
CA GLN A 260 35.95 1.70 26.83
C GLN A 260 35.77 2.07 25.35
N GLU A 261 35.34 1.15 24.48
CA GLU A 261 35.10 1.43 23.06
C GLU A 261 33.88 2.34 22.86
N ARG A 262 32.84 2.14 23.67
CA ARG A 262 31.66 3.02 23.68
C ARG A 262 32.02 4.41 24.20
N GLU A 263 32.82 4.51 25.25
CA GLU A 263 33.31 5.79 25.79
C GLU A 263 34.18 6.53 24.76
N GLN A 264 35.08 5.82 24.07
CA GLN A 264 35.91 6.40 23.02
C GLN A 264 35.06 6.92 21.85
N LEU A 265 34.08 6.13 21.40
CA LEU A 265 33.10 6.55 20.40
C LEU A 265 32.36 7.82 20.84
N LEU A 266 31.81 7.81 22.05
CA LEU A 266 31.06 8.94 22.59
C LEU A 266 31.94 10.20 22.69
N ASN A 267 33.19 10.06 23.13
CA ASN A 267 34.15 11.15 23.21
C ASN A 267 34.48 11.73 21.83
N GLU A 268 34.65 10.88 20.81
CA GLU A 268 34.91 11.36 19.45
C GLU A 268 33.70 12.09 18.86
N VAL A 269 32.48 11.56 19.07
CA VAL A 269 31.25 12.23 18.65
C VAL A 269 31.01 13.53 19.41
N ILE A 270 31.44 13.64 20.68
CA ILE A 270 31.40 14.89 21.45
C ILE A 270 32.38 15.91 20.86
N ALA A 271 33.59 15.49 20.50
CA ALA A 271 34.65 16.38 20.02
C ALA A 271 34.42 16.88 18.58
N LYS A 272 34.02 15.99 17.67
CA LYS A 272 33.94 16.28 16.22
C LYS A 272 32.51 16.35 15.68
N GLY A 273 31.53 15.89 16.45
CA GLY A 273 30.16 15.72 15.98
C GLY A 273 29.89 14.40 15.26
N TYR A 274 30.92 13.62 14.92
CA TYR A 274 30.80 12.30 14.32
C TYR A 274 31.97 11.40 14.73
N ALA A 275 31.81 10.09 14.53
CA ALA A 275 32.84 9.08 14.70
C ALA A 275 32.66 7.96 13.66
N ASP A 276 33.77 7.36 13.27
CA ASP A 276 33.85 6.36 12.20
C ASP A 276 34.46 5.05 12.69
N ASN A 277 34.34 4.02 11.85
CA ASN A 277 34.91 2.70 12.07
C ASN A 277 34.47 2.01 13.37
N TYR A 278 33.29 2.38 13.88
CA TYR A 278 32.73 1.75 15.07
C TYR A 278 32.30 0.32 14.76
N SER A 279 32.67 -0.61 15.63
CA SER A 279 32.22 -2.00 15.58
C SER A 279 31.63 -2.37 16.93
N GLY A 280 30.64 -3.26 16.93
CA GLY A 280 29.99 -3.65 18.18
C GLY A 280 28.99 -4.77 17.98
N ILE A 281 28.77 -5.54 19.04
CA ILE A 281 27.78 -6.62 19.02
C ILE A 281 26.41 -6.05 19.36
N ARG A 282 25.40 -6.49 18.59
CA ARG A 282 23.99 -6.18 18.76
C ARG A 282 23.21 -7.48 18.79
N ILE A 283 22.06 -7.45 19.45
CA ILE A 283 21.14 -8.59 19.55
C ILE A 283 19.82 -8.20 18.90
N SER A 284 19.33 -9.03 17.98
CA SER A 284 17.99 -8.89 17.41
C SER A 284 16.90 -9.27 18.44
N LYS A 285 15.64 -8.98 18.13
CA LYS A 285 14.51 -9.34 18.99
C LYS A 285 14.42 -10.84 19.28
N THR A 286 14.82 -11.69 18.33
CA THR A 286 14.78 -13.16 18.49
C THR A 286 16.01 -13.72 19.21
N GLY A 287 16.92 -12.85 19.66
CA GLY A 287 18.15 -13.26 20.34
C GLY A 287 19.32 -13.54 19.40
N ARG A 288 19.18 -13.31 18.08
CA ARG A 288 20.30 -13.49 17.15
C ARG A 288 21.35 -12.39 17.34
N ARG A 289 22.58 -12.81 17.60
CA ARG A 289 23.72 -11.91 17.77
C ARG A 289 24.33 -11.57 16.42
N PHE A 290 24.67 -10.31 16.22
CA PHE A 290 25.40 -9.87 15.05
C PHE A 290 26.38 -8.76 15.41
N GLN A 291 27.56 -8.80 14.80
CA GLN A 291 28.58 -7.76 14.94
C GLN A 291 28.44 -6.77 13.79
N ILE A 292 28.19 -5.50 14.10
CA ILE A 292 28.26 -4.40 13.13
C ILE A 292 29.72 -4.06 12.86
N LYS A 293 30.04 -3.69 11.63
CA LYS A 293 31.39 -3.33 11.17
C LYS A 293 31.38 -1.96 10.52
N ALA A 294 32.47 -1.22 10.74
CA ALA A 294 32.73 0.06 10.10
C ALA A 294 31.56 1.07 10.15
N ALA A 295 30.86 1.14 11.28
CA ALA A 295 29.72 2.03 11.45
C ALA A 295 30.18 3.49 11.59
N THR A 296 29.43 4.39 10.97
CA THR A 296 29.53 5.84 11.15
C THR A 296 28.42 6.30 12.08
N VAL A 297 28.75 7.06 13.12
CA VAL A 297 27.80 7.65 14.06
C VAL A 297 27.97 9.16 14.06
N TRP A 298 26.89 9.93 13.97
CA TRP A 298 26.96 11.39 13.95
C TRP A 298 25.81 12.06 14.71
N ASN A 299 26.04 13.28 15.15
CA ASN A 299 25.03 14.13 15.76
C ASN A 299 24.08 14.67 14.68
N ILE A 300 22.78 14.58 14.94
CA ILE A 300 21.75 15.24 14.16
C ILE A 300 21.61 16.66 14.70
N ILE A 301 21.78 17.65 13.84
CA ILE A 301 21.73 19.07 14.20
C ILE A 301 20.51 19.76 13.55
N ASP A 302 19.95 20.74 14.25
CA ASP A 302 18.93 21.63 13.71
C ASP A 302 19.53 22.83 12.96
N GLU A 303 18.67 23.73 12.48
CA GLU A 303 19.05 24.96 11.78
C GLU A 303 19.92 25.91 12.63
N ASN A 304 19.85 25.78 13.96
CA ASN A 304 20.62 26.58 14.92
C ASN A 304 21.92 25.87 15.36
N ASN A 305 22.34 24.80 14.69
CA ASN A 305 23.45 23.93 15.08
C ASN A 305 23.31 23.26 16.45
N ARG A 306 22.08 23.14 16.97
CA ARG A 306 21.82 22.44 18.23
C ARG A 306 21.64 20.96 17.96
N LYS A 307 22.26 20.12 18.80
CA LYS A 307 22.10 18.67 18.75
C LYS A 307 20.68 18.28 19.16
N ILE A 308 19.95 17.62 18.25
CA ILE A 308 18.60 17.10 18.49
C ILE A 308 18.56 15.57 18.60
N GLY A 309 19.60 14.88 18.14
CA GLY A 309 19.71 13.42 18.20
C GLY A 309 21.05 12.90 17.72
N GLN A 310 21.14 11.59 17.52
CA GLN A 310 22.27 10.94 16.86
C GLN A 310 21.76 9.89 15.88
N ALA A 311 22.46 9.76 14.75
CA ALA A 311 22.21 8.76 13.74
C ALA A 311 23.42 7.82 13.63
N ALA A 312 23.16 6.58 13.23
CA ALA A 312 24.18 5.59 12.97
C ALA A 312 23.88 4.88 11.64
N MET A 313 24.91 4.71 10.82
CA MET A 313 24.85 4.03 9.53
C MET A 313 25.93 2.96 9.44
N PHE A 314 25.57 1.78 8.93
CA PHE A 314 26.53 0.73 8.59
C PHE A 314 26.00 -0.13 7.44
N ARG A 315 26.92 -0.71 6.67
CA ARG A 315 26.63 -1.63 5.57
C ARG A 315 26.90 -3.07 5.95
N ASP A 316 28.00 -3.28 6.64
CA ASP A 316 28.55 -4.59 6.90
C ASP A 316 28.21 -5.06 8.32
N TYR A 317 27.75 -6.30 8.41
CA TYR A 317 27.55 -6.99 9.67
C TYR A 317 27.77 -8.49 9.48
N THR A 318 28.02 -9.21 10.57
CA THR A 318 28.20 -10.68 10.54
C THR A 318 27.44 -11.29 11.70
N TYR A 319 26.61 -12.30 11.42
CA TYR A 319 25.95 -13.08 12.47
C TYR A 319 27.00 -13.91 13.23
N LEU A 320 26.83 -13.98 14.54
CA LEU A 320 27.72 -14.70 15.46
C LEU A 320 27.18 -16.07 15.84
#